data_AF-A0A6L9KGQ0-F1
#
_entry.id   AF-A0A6L9KGQ0-F1
#
_cell.length_a   1.000
_cell.length_b   1.000
_cell.length_c   1.000
_cell.angle_alpha   90.00
_cell.angle_beta   90.00
_cell.angle_gamma   90.00
#
_symmetry.space_group_name_H-M   'P 1'
#
loop_
_entity.id
_entity.type
_entity.pdbx_description
1 polymer ?
#
loop_
_entity_poly.entity_id
_entity_poly.type
_entity_poly.pdbx_seq_one_letter_code
_entity_poly.pdbx_strand_id
1 'polypeptide(L)'
;MDRKEFMLFQVESWKQSGLSQQTFCDQAGIKLGTFSYWIRKSKNEEVQIGGFIPLKKPVFALENKYEIVYPNGVILRLDTDNLSELSALVNLY
;
A
#
# COMPACT_ATOMS: atom_id res chain seq x y z
N MET A 1 22.15 -0.37 -19.82
CA MET A 1 21.95 -0.05 -18.39
C MET A 1 21.21 1.26 -18.31
N ASP A 2 20.10 1.28 -17.59
CA ASP A 2 19.39 2.51 -17.29
C ASP A 2 20.19 3.37 -16.30
N ARG A 3 19.99 4.69 -16.33
CA ARG A 3 20.69 5.61 -15.42
C ARG A 3 20.35 5.34 -13.96
N LYS A 4 19.12 4.87 -13.67
CA LYS A 4 18.70 4.47 -12.32
C LYS A 4 19.50 3.25 -11.84
N GLU A 5 19.58 2.21 -12.67
CA GLU A 5 20.30 0.98 -12.33
C GLU A 5 21.78 1.24 -12.06
N PHE A 6 22.42 2.07 -12.90
CA PHE A 6 23.81 2.46 -12.70
C PHE A 6 24.01 3.17 -11.34
N MET A 7 23.12 4.12 -11.01
CA MET A 7 23.24 4.86 -9.75
C MET A 7 23.00 3.99 -8.52
N LEU A 8 22.06 3.04 -8.59
CA LEU A 8 21.83 2.08 -7.51
C LEU A 8 23.03 1.14 -7.34
N PHE A 9 23.62 0.65 -8.43
CA PHE A 9 24.84 -0.16 -8.39
C PHE A 9 26.01 0.59 -7.74
N GLN A 10 26.18 1.88 -8.03
CA GLN A 10 27.20 2.71 -7.37
C GLN A 10 26.95 2.87 -5.87
N VAL A 11 25.68 3.00 -5.45
CA VAL A 11 25.32 3.06 -4.03
C VAL A 11 25.64 1.75 -3.31
N GLU A 12 25.37 0.60 -3.92
CA GLU A 12 25.75 -0.71 -3.36
C GLU A 12 27.27 -0.88 -3.28
N SER A 13 27.98 -0.51 -4.36
CA SER A 13 29.44 -0.56 -4.41
C SER A 13 30.06 0.30 -3.31
N TRP A 14 29.51 1.50 -3.07
CA TRP A 14 29.93 2.35 -1.96
C TRP A 14 29.66 1.71 -0.60
N LYS A 15 28.47 1.15 -0.37
CA LYS A 15 28.12 0.45 0.88
C LYS A 15 29.11 -0.69 1.19
N GLN A 16 29.57 -1.42 0.17
CA GLN A 16 30.56 -2.49 0.31
C GLN A 16 32.00 -1.98 0.50
N SER A 17 32.33 -0.82 -0.08
CA SER A 17 33.69 -0.24 -0.02
C SER A 17 34.11 0.23 1.38
N GLY A 18 33.15 0.60 2.24
CA GLY A 18 33.42 1.20 3.56
C GLY A 18 34.05 2.60 3.50
N LEU A 19 34.18 3.20 2.32
CA LEU A 19 34.74 4.54 2.14
C LEU A 19 33.74 5.63 2.55
N SER A 20 34.23 6.84 2.83
CA SER A 20 33.35 8.01 2.98
C SER A 20 32.66 8.33 1.65
N GLN A 21 31.47 8.95 1.69
CA GLN A 21 30.75 9.35 0.48
C GLN A 21 31.58 10.26 -0.42
N GLN A 22 32.35 11.17 0.18
CA GLN A 22 33.18 12.12 -0.54
C GLN A 22 34.32 11.42 -1.28
N THR A 23 35.08 10.58 -0.58
CA THR A 23 36.18 9.80 -1.16
C THR A 23 35.70 8.90 -2.30
N PHE A 24 34.54 8.27 -2.13
CA PHE A 24 33.96 7.43 -3.19
C PHE A 24 33.51 8.25 -4.41
N CYS A 25 32.87 9.39 -4.17
CA CYS A 25 32.44 10.30 -5.24
C CYS A 25 33.63 10.83 -6.05
N ASP A 26 34.73 11.17 -5.39
CA ASP A 26 35.95 11.66 -6.02
C ASP A 26 36.59 10.59 -6.91
N GLN A 27 36.61 9.32 -6.46
CA GLN A 27 37.12 8.19 -7.24
C GLN A 27 36.21 7.80 -8.42
N ALA A 28 34.90 7.83 -8.22
CA ALA A 28 33.91 7.43 -9.22
C ALA A 28 33.56 8.56 -10.21
N GLY A 29 34.03 9.78 -9.99
CA GLY A 29 33.71 10.95 -10.81
C GLY A 29 32.25 11.39 -10.70
N ILE A 30 31.60 11.13 -9.55
CA ILE A 30 30.19 11.42 -9.32
C ILE A 30 30.07 12.67 -8.44
N LYS A 31 29.13 13.56 -8.76
CA LYS A 31 28.85 14.72 -7.90
C LYS A 31 28.23 14.27 -6.58
N LEU A 32 28.81 14.69 -5.46
CA LEU A 32 28.34 14.36 -4.11
C LEU A 32 26.84 14.62 -3.91
N GLY A 33 26.33 15.79 -4.31
CA GLY A 33 24.91 16.11 -4.16
C GLY A 33 23.98 15.17 -4.94
N THR A 34 24.40 14.72 -6.13
CA THR A 34 23.66 13.71 -6.90
C THR A 34 23.71 12.37 -6.20
N PHE A 35 24.88 11.99 -5.70
CA PHE A 35 25.07 10.71 -5.00
C PHE A 35 24.27 10.64 -3.69
N SER A 36 24.30 11.70 -2.86
CA SER A 36 23.51 11.79 -1.63
C SER A 36 22.00 11.67 -1.90
N TYR A 37 21.51 12.25 -3.01
CA TYR A 37 20.12 12.06 -3.43
C TYR A 37 19.81 10.58 -3.68
N TRP A 38 20.67 9.87 -4.41
CA TRP A 38 20.49 8.45 -4.72
C TRP A 38 20.57 7.55 -3.49
N ILE A 39 21.44 7.84 -2.52
CA ILE A 39 21.47 7.14 -1.23
C ILE A 39 20.15 7.30 -0.48
N ARG A 40 19.61 8.53 -0.43
CA ARG A 40 18.31 8.77 0.24
C ARG A 40 17.18 8.07 -0.50
N LYS A 41 17.22 8.07 -1.83
CA LYS A 41 16.23 7.40 -2.67
C LYS A 41 16.26 5.89 -2.50
N SER A 42 17.45 5.25 -2.48
CA SER A 42 17.56 3.81 -2.26
C SER A 42 17.05 3.40 -0.88
N LYS A 43 17.33 4.18 0.17
CA LYS A 43 16.78 3.93 1.50
C LYS A 43 15.25 4.03 1.53
N ASN A 44 14.65 4.99 0.84
CA ASN A 44 13.19 5.09 0.76
C ASN A 44 12.55 3.96 -0.04
N GLU A 45 13.19 3.48 -1.11
CA GLU A 45 12.72 2.32 -1.87
C GLU A 45 12.86 1.03 -1.03
N GLU A 46 13.95 0.85 -0.27
CA GLU A 46 14.11 -0.24 0.71
C GLU A 46 13.07 -0.18 1.84
N VAL A 47 12.80 1.02 2.39
CA VAL A 47 11.80 1.22 3.45
C VAL A 47 10.38 0.97 2.92
N GLN A 48 10.08 1.13 1.63
CA GLN A 48 8.78 0.71 1.11
C GLN A 48 8.56 -0.82 1.17
N ILE A 49 9.62 -1.62 1.34
CA ILE A 49 9.53 -3.08 1.53
C ILE A 49 9.26 -3.44 3.01
N GLY A 50 9.52 -2.52 3.97
CA GLY A 50 9.40 -2.79 5.41
C GLY A 50 8.69 -1.72 6.27
N GLY A 51 8.16 -0.67 5.65
CA GLY A 51 7.42 0.41 6.30
C GLY A 51 5.92 0.12 6.37
N PHE A 52 5.17 0.96 7.09
CA PHE A 52 3.72 0.85 7.15
C PHE A 52 3.12 0.87 5.74
N ILE A 53 2.52 -0.25 5.35
CA ILE A 53 1.78 -0.36 4.09
C ILE A 53 0.44 0.36 4.32
N PRO A 54 0.10 1.39 3.52
CA PRO A 54 -1.21 2.00 3.60
C PRO A 54 -2.25 0.95 3.24
N LEU A 55 -3.00 0.49 4.24
CA LEU A 55 -4.20 -0.29 4.00
C LEU A 55 -5.18 0.65 3.28
N LYS A 56 -5.40 0.40 1.98
CA LYS A 56 -6.58 0.95 1.30
C LYS A 56 -7.76 0.55 2.18
N LYS A 57 -8.50 1.53 2.71
CA LYS A 57 -9.76 1.23 3.39
C LYS A 57 -10.49 0.25 2.47
N PRO A 58 -10.80 -0.98 2.91
CA PRO A 58 -11.70 -1.79 2.13
C PRO A 58 -12.89 -0.89 1.91
N VAL A 59 -13.22 -0.65 0.64
CA VAL A 59 -14.53 -0.17 0.29
C VAL A 59 -15.39 -1.35 0.71
N PHE A 60 -15.81 -1.35 1.98
CA PHE A 60 -17.00 -2.03 2.37
C PHE A 60 -18.06 -1.33 1.52
N ALA A 61 -18.26 -1.84 0.30
CA ALA A 61 -19.59 -1.83 -0.24
C ALA A 61 -20.40 -2.40 0.92
N LEU A 62 -21.21 -1.54 1.53
CA LEU A 62 -22.20 -1.99 2.48
C LEU A 62 -23.07 -2.94 1.65
N GLU A 63 -22.66 -4.20 1.56
CA GLU A 63 -23.50 -5.27 1.08
C GLU A 63 -24.59 -5.30 2.14
N ASN A 64 -25.68 -4.60 1.86
CA ASN A 64 -26.81 -4.41 2.77
C ASN A 64 -27.61 -5.70 2.78
N LYS A 65 -26.95 -6.74 3.29
CA LYS A 65 -27.43 -8.09 3.42
C LYS A 65 -28.19 -8.19 4.73
N TYR A 66 -29.49 -8.37 4.61
CA TYR A 66 -30.40 -8.51 5.74
C TYR A 66 -30.96 -9.91 5.81
N GLU A 67 -31.20 -10.40 7.02
CA GLU A 67 -31.91 -11.66 7.28
C GLU A 67 -33.14 -11.37 8.14
N ILE A 68 -34.32 -11.77 7.67
CA ILE A 68 -35.59 -11.66 8.41
C ILE A 68 -36.04 -13.08 8.75
N VAL A 69 -36.27 -13.35 10.03
CA VAL A 69 -36.74 -14.64 10.54
C VAL A 69 -38.16 -14.48 11.08
N TYR A 70 -39.13 -15.16 10.49
CA TYR A 70 -40.52 -15.13 10.93
C TYR A 70 -40.85 -16.22 11.96
N PRO A 71 -41.87 -16.04 12.81
CA PRO A 71 -42.28 -17.02 13.82
C PRO A 71 -42.70 -18.38 13.26
N ASN A 72 -43.16 -18.44 12.00
CA ASN A 72 -43.49 -19.67 11.30
C ASN A 72 -42.27 -20.43 10.75
N GLY A 73 -41.05 -19.95 11.03
CA GLY A 73 -39.79 -20.56 10.59
C GLY A 73 -39.34 -20.16 9.19
N VAL A 74 -40.05 -19.26 8.51
CA VAL A 74 -39.61 -18.72 7.21
C VAL A 74 -38.46 -17.75 7.42
N ILE A 75 -37.42 -17.87 6.61
CA ILE A 75 -36.23 -17.01 6.63
C ILE A 75 -36.08 -16.33 5.27
N LEU A 76 -36.05 -15.00 5.25
CA LEU A 76 -35.76 -14.22 4.06
C LEU A 76 -34.35 -13.65 4.14
N ARG A 77 -33.59 -13.77 3.05
CA ARG A 77 -32.27 -13.16 2.89
C ARG A 77 -32.35 -12.17 1.75
N LEU A 78 -32.03 -10.92 2.06
CA LEU A 78 -32.24 -9.77 1.18
C LEU A 78 -30.91 -9.09 0.94
N ASP A 79 -30.71 -8.59 -0.27
CA ASP A 79 -29.68 -7.59 -0.57
C ASP A 79 -30.41 -6.38 -1.15
N THR A 80 -30.64 -5.35 -0.32
CA THR A 80 -31.44 -4.20 -0.72
C THR A 80 -30.97 -2.94 -0.02
N ASP A 81 -30.94 -1.82 -0.74
CA ASP A 81 -30.72 -0.48 -0.17
C ASP A 81 -32.04 0.17 0.27
N ASN A 82 -33.20 -0.45 -0.03
CA ASN A 82 -34.51 0.11 0.24
C ASN A 82 -35.04 -0.32 1.62
N LEU A 83 -34.77 0.50 2.64
CA LEU A 83 -35.23 0.27 4.01
C LEU A 83 -36.77 0.25 4.15
N SER A 84 -37.51 0.91 3.26
CA SER A 84 -38.97 0.91 3.29
C SER A 84 -39.54 -0.46 2.95
N GLU A 85 -38.97 -1.14 1.94
CA GLU A 85 -39.33 -2.52 1.61
C GLU A 85 -39.02 -3.48 2.75
N LEU A 86 -37.85 -3.31 3.39
CA LEU A 86 -37.49 -4.11 4.56
C LEU A 86 -38.49 -3.93 5.70
N SER A 87 -38.90 -2.69 5.97
CA SER A 87 -39.92 -2.40 6.99
C SER A 87 -41.28 -3.03 6.66
N ALA A 88 -41.67 -3.03 5.38
CA ALA A 88 -42.92 -3.64 4.93
C ALA A 88 -42.90 -5.17 5.10
N LEU A 89 -41.76 -5.81 4.80
CA LEU A 89 -41.57 -7.25 5.00
C LEU A 89 -41.63 -7.62 6.49
N VAL A 90 -40.95 -6.87 7.35
CA VAL A 90 -40.99 -7.11 8.81
C VAL A 90 -42.42 -7.02 9.36
N ASN A 91 -43.25 -6.10 8.83
CA ASN A 91 -44.63 -5.89 9.26
C ASN A 91 -45.67 -6.78 8.56
N LEU A 92 -45.24 -7.68 7.66
CA LEU A 92 -46.15 -8.57 6.94
C LEU A 92 -46.70 -9.73 7.81
N TYR A 93 -46.13 -9.90 9.00
CA TYR A 93 -46.51 -10.91 9.98
C TYR A 93 -46.83 -10.28 11.33
#